data_AF-A0A953YKL8-F1
#
_entry.id   AF-A0A953YKL8-F1
#
_cell.length_a   1.000
_cell.length_b   1.000
_cell.length_c   1.000
_cell.angle_alpha   90.00
_cell.angle_beta   90.00
_cell.angle_gamma   90.00
#
_symmetry.space_group_name_H-M   'P 1'
#
loop_
_entity.id
_entity.type
_entity.pdbx_description
1 polymer ?
#
loop_
_entity_poly.entity_id
_entity_poly.type
_entity_poly.pdbx_seq_one_letter_code
_entity_poly.pdbx_strand_id
1 'polypeptide(L)' 'EEGQVSASLITFGRETFARCDLRVDLNAEPVAELRRIYDWYAPLIPYFLARTADPRQPRYKDWLAENGHAREYR' A
#
# COMPACT_ATOMS: atom_id res chain seq x y z
N GLU A 1 -18.97 10.09 23.79
CA GLU A 1 -19.21 9.03 22.81
C GLU A 1 -17.85 8.67 22.24
N GLU A 2 -17.40 7.41 22.35
CA GLU A 2 -16.15 7.00 21.70
C GLU A 2 -16.43 6.91 20.19
N GLY A 3 -15.73 7.73 19.40
CA GLY A 3 -15.80 7.70 17.94
C GLY A 3 -15.14 6.43 17.38
N GLN A 4 -14.88 6.43 16.07
CA GLN A 4 -14.11 5.36 15.45
C GLN A 4 -12.66 5.43 15.93
N VAL A 5 -12.08 4.29 16.37
CA VAL A 5 -10.68 4.22 16.82
C VAL A 5 -9.78 3.35 15.96
N SER A 6 -10.36 2.65 14.97
CA SER A 6 -9.63 1.76 14.06
C SER A 6 -10.25 1.75 12.66
N ALA A 7 -9.45 1.37 11.66
CA ALA A 7 -9.88 1.25 10.28
C ALA A 7 -9.00 0.23 9.53
N SER A 8 -9.54 -0.42 8.49
CA SER A 8 -8.76 -1.32 7.64
C SER A 8 -9.26 -1.30 6.19
N LEU A 9 -8.38 -1.63 5.25
CA LEU A 9 -8.68 -1.77 3.84
C LEU A 9 -7.98 -3.03 3.32
N ILE A 10 -8.77 -3.98 2.82
CA ILE A 10 -8.27 -5.14 2.08
C ILE A 10 -8.92 -5.18 0.69
N THR A 11 -8.11 -5.34 -0.34
CA THR A 11 -8.59 -5.45 -1.73
C THR A 11 -7.97 -6.67 -2.40
N PHE A 12 -8.75 -7.34 -3.21
CA PHE A 12 -8.33 -8.50 -3.99
C PHE A 12 -8.44 -8.17 -5.49
N GLY A 13 -7.45 -8.63 -6.25
CA GLY A 13 -7.43 -8.53 -7.70
C GLY A 13 -7.87 -9.85 -8.34
N ARG A 14 -7.14 -10.25 -9.38
CA ARG A 14 -7.32 -11.58 -10.01
C ARG A 14 -6.48 -12.66 -9.33
N GLU A 15 -5.56 -12.23 -8.49
CA GLU A 15 -4.59 -13.04 -7.78
C GLU A 15 -5.23 -13.72 -6.57
N THR A 16 -4.62 -14.81 -6.08
CA THR A 16 -5.09 -15.55 -4.89
C THR A 16 -4.69 -14.90 -3.57
N PHE A 17 -3.99 -13.76 -3.62
CA PHE A 17 -3.50 -13.02 -2.46
C PHE A 17 -4.01 -11.57 -2.50
N ALA A 18 -3.96 -10.90 -1.35
CA ALA A 18 -4.41 -9.51 -1.23
C ALA A 18 -3.54 -8.58 -2.07
N ARG A 19 -4.18 -7.72 -2.88
CA ARG A 19 -3.53 -6.66 -3.65
C ARG A 19 -3.09 -5.49 -2.77
N CYS A 20 -3.85 -5.24 -1.71
CA CYS A 20 -3.61 -4.21 -0.71
C CYS A 20 -4.23 -4.71 0.59
N ASP A 21 -3.49 -4.68 1.69
CA ASP A 21 -3.96 -5.00 3.03
C ASP A 21 -3.33 -3.99 4.00
N LEU A 22 -4.14 -3.05 4.48
CA LEU A 22 -3.73 -1.93 5.32
C LEU A 22 -4.61 -1.87 6.56
N ARG A 23 -3.99 -1.59 7.71
CA ARG A 23 -4.65 -1.55 9.01
C ARG A 23 -4.18 -0.34 9.82
N VAL A 24 -5.14 0.28 10.50
CA VAL A 24 -4.94 1.27 11.56
C VAL A 24 -5.65 0.71 12.79
N ASP A 25 -4.89 0.12 13.70
CA ASP A 25 -5.47 -0.59 14.84
C ASP A 25 -5.88 0.35 15.99
N LEU A 26 -5.22 1.50 16.16
CA LEU A 26 -5.56 2.51 17.16
C LEU A 26 -5.16 3.92 16.70
N ASN A 27 -6.14 4.80 16.44
CA ASN A 27 -5.93 6.22 16.13
C ASN A 27 -7.22 7.01 16.45
N ALA A 28 -7.09 8.29 16.82
CA ALA A 28 -8.25 9.16 17.06
C ALA A 28 -9.04 9.48 15.78
N GLU A 29 -8.38 9.49 14.63
CA GLU A 29 -8.94 9.76 13.30
C GLU A 29 -8.55 8.62 12.33
N PRO A 30 -9.05 7.39 12.57
CA PRO A 30 -8.51 6.19 11.93
C PRO A 30 -8.71 6.15 10.42
N VAL A 31 -9.80 6.72 9.90
CA VAL A 31 -10.06 6.79 8.45
C VAL A 31 -9.09 7.75 7.77
N ALA A 32 -8.83 8.92 8.38
CA ALA A 32 -7.87 9.88 7.85
C ALA A 32 -6.44 9.31 7.84
N GLU A 33 -6.07 8.61 8.91
CA GLU A 33 -4.76 7.93 8.98
C GLU A 33 -4.66 6.80 7.95
N LEU A 34 -5.70 5.99 7.79
CA LEU A 34 -5.73 4.94 6.76
C LEU A 34 -5.60 5.53 5.35
N ARG A 35 -6.25 6.67 5.08
CA ARG A 35 -6.12 7.39 3.81
C ARG A 35 -4.69 7.84 3.56
N ARG A 36 -4.03 8.43 4.55
CA ARG A 36 -2.61 8.86 4.48
C ARG A 36 -1.69 7.68 4.16
N ILE A 37 -1.90 6.53 4.81
CA ILE A 37 -1.13 5.31 4.54
C ILE A 37 -1.41 4.81 3.12
N TYR A 38 -2.68 4.80 2.70
CA TYR A 38 -3.05 4.41 1.34
C TYR A 38 -2.41 5.30 0.27
N ASP A 39 -2.39 6.63 0.46
CA ASP A 39 -1.72 7.55 -0.45
C ASP A 39 -0.24 7.23 -0.62
N TRP A 40 0.42 6.85 0.47
CA TRP A 40 1.81 6.45 0.41
C TRP A 40 2.01 5.08 -0.26
N TYR A 41 1.13 4.13 0.05
CA TYR A 41 1.24 2.73 -0.39
C TYR A 41 0.77 2.49 -1.82
N ALA A 42 -0.26 3.20 -2.29
CA ALA A 42 -0.94 2.91 -3.55
C ALA A 42 0.01 2.85 -4.78
N PRO A 43 1.02 3.73 -4.92
CA PRO A 43 1.98 3.63 -6.02
C PRO A 43 2.91 2.41 -5.94
N LEU A 44 3.04 1.77 -4.76
CA LEU A 44 3.84 0.56 -4.55
C LEU A 44 3.09 -0.72 -4.89
N ILE A 45 1.77 -0.66 -5.09
CA ILE A 45 0.95 -1.85 -5.38
C ILE A 45 1.50 -2.64 -6.60
N PRO A 46 1.81 -2.02 -7.75
CA PRO A 46 2.38 -2.75 -8.89
C PRO A 46 3.70 -3.46 -8.54
N TYR A 47 4.56 -2.81 -7.75
CA TYR A 47 5.82 -3.39 -7.29
C TYR A 47 5.59 -4.64 -6.44
N PHE A 48 4.68 -4.58 -5.46
CA PHE A 48 4.42 -5.72 -4.59
C PHE A 48 3.75 -6.88 -5.33
N LEU A 49 2.88 -6.60 -6.31
CA LEU A 49 2.35 -7.64 -7.20
C LEU A 49 3.48 -8.31 -7.99
N ALA A 50 4.36 -7.52 -8.62
CA ALA A 50 5.48 -8.04 -9.40
C ALA A 50 6.46 -8.86 -8.54
N ARG A 51 6.78 -8.39 -7.34
CA ARG A 51 7.67 -9.08 -6.39
C ARG A 51 7.06 -10.36 -5.83
N THR A 52 5.74 -10.41 -5.68
CA THR A 52 5.05 -11.64 -5.25
C THR A 52 5.07 -12.70 -6.35
N ALA A 53 5.00 -12.28 -7.63
CA ALA A 53 5.15 -13.18 -8.77
C ALA A 53 6.60 -13.64 -9.02
N ASP A 54 7.58 -12.74 -8.85
CA ASP A 54 9.01 -13.05 -8.95
C ASP A 54 9.78 -12.41 -7.79
N PRO A 55 10.36 -13.18 -6.85
CA PRO A 55 11.07 -12.62 -5.71
C PRO A 55 12.39 -11.90 -6.07
N ARG A 56 12.88 -12.02 -7.32
CA ARG A 56 14.13 -11.43 -7.79
C ARG A 56 13.98 -9.97 -8.25
N GLN A 57 12.79 -9.39 -8.15
CA GLN A 57 12.61 -7.97 -8.43
C GLN A 57 13.61 -7.12 -7.62
N PRO A 58 14.16 -6.04 -8.20
CA PRO A 58 15.07 -5.15 -7.49
C PRO A 58 14.38 -4.44 -6.31
N ARG A 59 15.11 -3.57 -5.60
CA ARG A 59 14.50 -2.77 -4.54
C ARG A 59 13.41 -1.88 -5.15
N TYR A 60 12.37 -1.60 -4.38
CA TYR A 60 11.20 -0.87 -4.88
C TYR A 60 11.55 0.47 -5.53
N LYS A 61 12.56 1.20 -5.04
CA LYS A 61 13.00 2.46 -5.64
C LYS A 61 13.53 2.29 -7.05
N ASP A 62 14.39 1.29 -7.26
CA ASP A 62 15.00 1.00 -8.56
C ASP A 62 13.93 0.51 -9.53
N TRP A 63 13.07 -0.41 -9.07
CA TRP A 63 11.94 -0.92 -9.86
C TRP A 63 11.00 0.20 -10.31
N LEU A 64 10.64 1.12 -9.41
CA LEU A 64 9.77 2.25 -9.74
C LEU A 64 10.44 3.20 -10.73
N ALA A 65 11.75 3.44 -10.59
CA ALA A 65 12.50 4.27 -11.53
C ALA A 65 12.52 3.65 -12.94
N GLU A 66 12.77 2.36 -13.05
CA GLU A 66 12.79 1.60 -14.30
C GLU A 66 11.40 1.54 -14.98
N ASN A 67 10.32 1.50 -14.20
CA ASN A 67 8.95 1.34 -14.69
C ASN A 67 8.18 2.67 -14.82
N GLY A 68 8.85 3.82 -14.76
CA GLY A 68 8.21 5.13 -14.92
C GLY A 68 7.27 5.54 -13.77
N HIS A 69 7.44 4.92 -12.60
CA HIS A 69 6.70 5.20 -11.37
C HIS A 69 7.56 5.96 -10.34
N ALA A 70 8.66 6.59 -10.78
CA ALA A 70 9.54 7.36 -9.92
C ALA A 70 8.73 8.44 -9.16
N ARG A 71 8.67 8.32 -7.84
CA ARG A 71 8.16 9.39 -6.98
C ARG A 71 9.21 10.49 -6.93
N GLU A 72 8.81 11.74 -7.15
CA GLU A 72 9.47 12.86 -6.49
C GLU A 72 9.22 12.66 -4.98
N TYR A 73 10.19 12.07 -4.28
CA TYR A 73 10.21 12.12 -2.82
C TYR A 73 10.49 13.57 -2.46
N ARG A 74 9.44 14.38 -2.33
CA ARG A 74 9.51 15.70 -1.70
C ARG A 74 9.17 15.56 -0.22
#